data_AF-A0A3P7IUU2-F1
#
_entry.id   AF-A0A3P7IUU2-F1
#
_cell.length_a   1.000
_cell.length_b   1.000
_cell.length_c   1.000
_cell.angle_alpha   90.00
_cell.angle_beta   90.00
_cell.angle_gamma   90.00
#
_symmetry.space_group_name_H-M   'P 1'
#
loop_
_entity.id
_entity.type
_entity.pdbx_description
1 polymer ?
#
loop_
_entity_poly.entity_id
_entity_poly.type
_entity_poly.pdbx_seq_one_letter_code
_entity_poly.pdbx_strand_id
1 'polypeptide(L)'
;MYESWKEDPKSVHASWDAYFRNVEGGAAPGQAYQAPPAAFGAAGVPGVLPVATISEHLKVQLLIRSYQTRGHNIADLDPLGINSADLDDTIPPELELSFYGFGERDLDKEFVLPPTTFIGGEKPSLTLREILHRLK
;
A
#
# COMPACT_ATOMS: atom_id res chain seq x y z
N MET A 1 -5.88 3.75 39.53
CA MET A 1 -5.99 2.82 38.38
C MET A 1 -5.33 1.48 38.68
N TYR A 2 -4.03 1.43 39.01
CA TYR A 2 -3.40 0.16 39.41
C TYR A 2 -3.91 -0.36 40.76
N GLU A 3 -4.07 0.50 41.77
CA GLU A 3 -4.62 0.12 43.09
C GLU A 3 -6.09 -0.35 42.99
N SER A 4 -6.91 0.35 42.19
CA SER A 4 -8.28 -0.06 41.92
C SER A 4 -8.36 -1.39 41.14
N TRP A 5 -7.40 -1.66 40.25
CA TRP A 5 -7.29 -2.93 39.53
C TRP A 5 -6.87 -4.09 40.46
N LYS A 6 -6.04 -3.83 41.48
CA LYS A 6 -5.68 -4.83 42.50
C LYS A 6 -6.89 -5.28 43.33
N GLU A 7 -7.82 -4.36 43.60
CA GLU A 7 -9.05 -4.67 44.32
C GLU A 7 -10.08 -5.36 43.42
N ASP A 8 -10.27 -4.86 42.20
CA ASP A 8 -11.11 -5.47 41.17
C ASP A 8 -10.49 -5.35 39.77
N PRO A 9 -10.03 -6.46 39.17
CA PRO A 9 -9.45 -6.46 37.83
C PRO A 9 -10.39 -5.97 36.72
N LYS A 10 -11.71 -5.99 36.93
CA LYS A 10 -12.72 -5.49 35.98
C LYS A 10 -12.98 -3.99 36.10
N SER A 11 -12.40 -3.33 37.11
CA SER A 11 -12.54 -1.88 37.31
C SER A 11 -11.88 -1.05 36.20
N VAL A 12 -11.00 -1.66 35.41
CA VAL A 12 -10.30 -1.04 34.28
C VAL A 12 -10.66 -1.73 32.96
N HIS A 13 -10.46 -1.01 31.86
CA HIS A 13 -10.64 -1.57 30.53
C HIS A 13 -9.73 -2.78 30.29
N ALA A 14 -10.16 -3.75 29.48
CA ALA A 14 -9.45 -5.01 29.24
C ALA A 14 -7.98 -4.84 28.79
N SER A 15 -7.68 -3.77 28.06
CA SER A 15 -6.29 -3.44 27.67
C SER A 15 -5.40 -3.10 28.86
N TRP A 16 -5.95 -2.49 29.91
CA TRP A 16 -5.25 -2.17 31.14
C TRP A 16 -5.14 -3.37 32.07
N ASP A 17 -6.14 -4.25 32.11
CA ASP A 17 -6.03 -5.54 32.82
C ASP A 17 -4.88 -6.38 32.26
N ALA A 18 -4.82 -6.55 30.93
CA ALA A 18 -3.72 -7.25 30.27
C ALA A 18 -2.35 -6.61 30.57
N TYR A 19 -2.27 -5.28 30.53
CA TYR A 19 -1.05 -4.55 30.85
C TYR A 19 -0.58 -4.81 32.29
N PHE A 20 -1.45 -4.66 33.29
CA PHE A 20 -1.06 -4.83 34.69
C PHE A 20 -0.70 -6.28 35.04
N ARG A 21 -1.37 -7.28 34.44
CA ARG A 21 -0.94 -8.68 34.57
C ARG A 21 0.46 -8.93 34.02
N ASN A 22 0.81 -8.32 32.89
CA ASN A 22 2.14 -8.46 32.32
C ASN A 22 3.21 -7.78 33.19
N VAL A 23 2.89 -6.64 33.80
CA VAL A 23 3.77 -5.98 34.78
C VAL A 23 4.00 -6.87 36.00
N GLU A 24 2.95 -7.46 36.58
CA GLU A 24 3.09 -8.38 37.73
C GLU A 24 3.76 -9.71 37.35
N GLY A 25 3.61 -10.14 36.09
CA GLY A 25 4.33 -11.27 35.51
C GLY A 25 5.82 -11.04 35.26
N GLY A 26 6.36 -9.86 35.62
CA GLY A 26 7.78 -9.54 35.51
C GLY A 26 8.22 -9.07 34.13
N ALA A 27 7.30 -8.61 33.27
CA ALA A 27 7.66 -8.05 31.98
C ALA A 27 8.59 -6.83 32.15
N ALA A 28 9.64 -6.77 31.32
CA ALA A 28 10.55 -5.63 31.31
C ALA A 28 9.81 -4.33 30.92
N PRO A 29 10.28 -3.15 31.38
CA PRO A 29 9.71 -1.87 30.96
C PRO A 29 9.64 -1.77 29.44
N GLY A 30 8.44 -1.55 28.90
CA GLY A 30 8.17 -1.51 27.46
C GLY A 30 7.60 -2.79 26.85
N GLN A 31 7.64 -3.94 27.56
CA GLN A 31 7.06 -5.21 27.09
C GLN A 31 5.72 -5.56 27.75
N ALA A 32 5.27 -4.79 28.73
CA ALA A 32 3.99 -5.04 29.40
C ALA A 32 2.76 -4.72 28.52
N TYR A 33 2.92 -3.87 27.50
CA TYR A 33 1.84 -3.53 26.58
C TYR A 33 1.62 -4.66 25.56
N GLN A 34 0.38 -5.13 25.49
CA GLN A 34 -0.09 -6.02 24.44
C GLN A 34 -1.20 -5.32 23.66
N ALA A 35 -1.03 -5.21 22.34
CA ALA A 35 -2.07 -4.67 21.49
C ALA A 35 -3.29 -5.61 21.57
N PRO A 36 -4.52 -5.08 21.75
CA PRO A 36 -5.72 -5.91 21.75
C PRO A 36 -5.80 -6.69 20.43
N PRO A 37 -6.20 -7.97 20.44
CA PRO A 37 -6.51 -8.68 19.21
C PRO A 37 -7.56 -7.85 18.47
N ALA A 38 -7.30 -7.51 17.21
CA ALA A 38 -8.05 -6.54 16.43
C ALA A 38 -9.56 -6.86 16.41
N ALA A 39 -10.30 -6.34 17.40
CA ALA A 39 -11.75 -6.48 17.53
C ALA A 39 -12.50 -5.42 16.72
N PHE A 40 -11.78 -4.54 16.02
CA PHE A 40 -12.30 -3.78 14.91
C PHE A 40 -11.79 -4.45 13.63
N GLY A 41 -12.70 -5.15 12.96
CA GLY A 41 -12.48 -5.58 11.60
C GLY A 41 -12.18 -4.37 10.72
N ALA A 42 -10.90 -4.11 10.49
CA ALA A 42 -10.48 -3.82 9.14
C ALA A 42 -10.84 -5.08 8.35
N ALA A 43 -11.97 -5.03 7.65
CA ALA A 43 -12.33 -6.04 6.68
C ALA A 43 -11.10 -6.28 5.78
N GLY A 44 -10.52 -7.48 5.87
CA GLY A 44 -9.62 -8.04 4.87
C GLY A 44 -8.31 -7.29 4.58
N VAL A 45 -7.38 -7.24 5.53
CA VAL A 45 -5.95 -7.23 5.14
C VAL A 45 -5.30 -8.52 5.64
N PRO A 46 -5.25 -9.58 4.82
CA PRO A 46 -4.57 -10.80 5.19
C PRO A 46 -3.06 -10.56 5.18
N GLY A 47 -2.42 -10.80 6.32
CA GLY A 47 -0.96 -10.90 6.44
C GLY A 47 -0.25 -9.56 6.58
N VAL A 48 0.66 -9.49 7.55
CA VAL A 48 1.80 -8.56 7.48
C VAL A 48 2.56 -8.96 6.21
N LEU A 49 2.25 -8.31 5.09
CA LEU A 49 3.03 -8.47 3.87
C LEU A 49 4.48 -8.06 4.21
N PRO A 50 5.49 -8.79 3.72
CA PRO A 50 6.89 -8.40 3.89
C PRO A 50 7.08 -6.91 3.57
N VAL A 51 7.92 -6.20 4.32
CA VAL A 51 8.21 -4.76 4.07
C VAL A 51 8.65 -4.51 2.62
N ALA A 52 9.32 -5.49 2.01
CA ALA A 52 9.66 -5.50 0.58
C ALA A 52 8.41 -5.41 -0.32
N THR A 53 7.38 -6.21 -0.04
CA THR A 53 6.11 -6.23 -0.76
C THR A 53 5.37 -4.89 -0.62
N ILE A 54 5.35 -4.29 0.57
CA ILE A 54 4.75 -2.95 0.79
C ILE A 54 5.44 -1.90 -0.10
N SER A 55 6.76 -1.93 -0.16
CA SER A 55 7.54 -0.99 -0.99
C SER A 55 7.25 -1.17 -2.48
N GLU A 56 7.11 -2.41 -2.96
CA GLU A 56 6.69 -2.69 -4.34
C GLU A 56 5.28 -2.17 -4.64
N HIS A 57 4.31 -2.38 -3.74
CA HIS A 57 2.96 -1.82 -3.90
C HIS A 57 2.94 -0.29 -3.98
N LEU A 58 3.73 0.39 -3.15
CA LEU A 58 3.85 1.86 -3.19
C LEU A 58 4.46 2.34 -4.51
N LYS A 59 5.46 1.63 -5.03
CA LYS A 59 6.06 1.93 -6.35
C LYS A 59 5.04 1.80 -7.48
N VAL A 60 4.22 0.74 -7.47
CA VAL A 60 3.15 0.58 -8.46
C VAL A 60 2.11 1.69 -8.35
N GLN A 61 1.74 2.10 -7.14
CA GLN A 61 0.83 3.24 -6.95
C GLN A 61 1.42 4.56 -7.49
N LEU A 62 2.72 4.79 -7.29
CA LEU A 62 3.41 5.96 -7.84
C LEU A 62 3.45 5.92 -9.37
N LEU A 63 3.73 4.77 -9.98
CA LEU A 63 3.68 4.57 -11.42
C LEU A 63 2.31 4.94 -11.99
N ILE A 64 1.22 4.41 -11.41
CA ILE A 64 -0.15 4.71 -11.83
C ILE A 64 -0.40 6.22 -11.76
N ARG A 65 -0.01 6.87 -10.66
CA ARG A 65 -0.17 8.32 -10.49
C ARG A 65 0.63 9.13 -11.49
N SER A 66 1.84 8.69 -11.84
CA SER A 66 2.68 9.33 -12.85
C SER A 66 2.01 9.29 -14.22
N TYR A 67 1.43 8.16 -14.62
CA TYR A 67 0.63 8.06 -15.84
C TYR A 67 -0.62 8.95 -15.81
N GLN A 68 -1.35 8.99 -14.69
CA GLN A 68 -2.51 9.88 -14.56
C GLN A 68 -2.13 11.37 -14.68
N THR A 69 -0.94 11.75 -14.21
CA THR A 69 -0.51 13.15 -14.19
C THR A 69 0.19 13.56 -15.48
N ARG A 70 1.01 12.68 -16.07
CA ARG A 70 1.92 13.01 -17.19
C ARG A 70 1.81 12.09 -18.39
N GLY A 71 0.94 11.08 -18.36
CA GLY A 71 0.73 10.17 -19.48
C GLY A 71 0.25 10.88 -20.76
N HIS A 72 -0.40 12.03 -20.61
CA HIS A 72 -0.78 12.89 -21.73
C HIS A 72 0.40 13.45 -22.53
N ASN A 73 1.61 13.49 -21.95
CA ASN A 73 2.82 13.94 -22.65
C ASN A 73 3.31 12.93 -23.69
N ILE A 74 2.93 11.66 -23.56
CA ILE A 74 3.35 10.57 -24.46
C ILE A 74 2.16 10.00 -25.25
N ALA A 75 1.02 10.68 -25.20
CA ALA A 75 -0.19 10.26 -25.88
C ALA A 75 -0.15 10.70 -27.34
N ASP A 76 -0.49 9.79 -28.25
CA ASP A 76 -0.66 10.10 -29.67
C ASP A 76 -1.99 10.84 -29.87
N LEU A 77 -1.93 12.18 -29.87
CA LEU A 77 -3.10 13.06 -29.97
C LEU A 77 -3.24 13.72 -31.34
N ASP A 78 -2.17 13.77 -32.14
CA ASP A 78 -2.15 14.45 -33.43
C ASP A 78 -2.18 13.48 -34.62
N PRO A 79 -3.37 13.17 -35.17
CA PRO A 79 -3.48 12.28 -36.33
C PRO A 79 -2.88 12.88 -37.62
N LEU A 80 -2.55 14.18 -37.62
CA LEU A 80 -1.94 14.87 -38.77
C LEU A 80 -0.41 14.97 -38.67
N GLY A 81 0.16 14.75 -37.48
CA GLY A 81 1.60 14.85 -37.22
C GLY A 81 2.21 16.22 -37.53
N ILE A 82 1.43 17.29 -37.34
CA ILE A 82 1.83 18.68 -37.61
C ILE A 82 2.28 19.41 -36.35
N ASN A 83 1.86 18.93 -35.18
CA ASN A 83 2.18 19.54 -33.91
C ASN A 83 3.65 19.27 -33.56
N SER A 84 4.35 20.33 -33.18
CA SER A 84 5.73 20.23 -32.70
C SER A 84 5.81 19.70 -31.26
N ALA A 85 4.68 19.62 -30.55
CA ALA A 85 4.62 19.09 -29.19
C ALA A 85 5.03 17.61 -29.12
N ASP A 86 4.80 16.84 -30.19
CA ASP A 86 5.15 15.42 -30.27
C ASP A 86 6.61 15.21 -30.74
N LEU A 87 7.37 16.28 -31.03
CA LEU A 87 8.77 16.18 -31.46
C LEU A 87 9.73 15.91 -30.31
N ASP A 88 9.29 16.10 -29.06
CA ASP A 88 10.03 15.69 -27.87
C ASP A 88 9.57 14.29 -27.46
N ASP A 89 10.09 13.27 -28.16
CA ASP A 89 9.88 11.84 -27.86
C ASP A 89 10.48 11.41 -26.51
N THR A 90 10.96 12.34 -25.70
CA THR A 90 11.57 12.03 -24.41
C THR A 90 10.50 11.59 -23.43
N ILE A 91 10.37 10.28 -23.25
CA ILE A 91 9.50 9.69 -22.24
C ILE A 91 9.99 10.12 -20.86
N PRO A 92 9.14 10.76 -20.03
CA PRO A 92 9.49 11.05 -18.65
C PRO A 92 9.94 9.78 -17.90
N PRO A 93 11.07 9.83 -17.17
CA PRO A 93 11.62 8.63 -16.54
C PRO A 93 10.64 7.97 -15.56
N GLU A 94 9.76 8.75 -14.92
CA GLU A 94 8.73 8.25 -14.01
C GLU A 94 7.59 7.45 -14.67
N LEU A 95 7.52 7.42 -16.01
CA LEU A 95 6.62 6.55 -16.77
C LEU A 95 7.29 5.20 -17.11
N GLU A 96 8.60 5.09 -16.95
CA GLU A 96 9.35 3.86 -17.19
C GLU A 96 9.35 2.93 -15.96
N LEU A 97 9.21 1.62 -16.18
CA LEU A 97 9.26 0.61 -15.12
C LEU A 97 10.60 0.58 -14.38
N SER A 98 11.67 0.78 -15.15
CA SER A 98 13.05 0.72 -14.66
C SER A 98 13.32 1.78 -13.59
N PHE A 99 12.64 2.93 -13.64
CA PHE A 99 12.73 3.98 -12.63
C PHE A 99 12.30 3.51 -11.24
N TYR A 100 11.35 2.59 -11.17
CA TYR A 100 10.90 1.98 -9.91
C TYR A 100 11.66 0.68 -9.58
N GLY A 101 12.58 0.25 -10.44
CA GLY A 101 13.33 -0.99 -10.30
C GLY A 101 12.54 -2.24 -10.63
N PHE A 102 11.47 -2.13 -11.43
CA PHE A 102 10.76 -3.28 -11.99
C PHE A 102 11.39 -3.69 -13.31
N GLY A 103 11.48 -4.99 -13.54
CA GLY A 103 11.93 -5.58 -14.80
C GLY A 103 10.92 -6.58 -15.36
N GLU A 104 11.31 -7.29 -16.43
CA GLU A 104 10.45 -8.27 -17.09
C GLU A 104 9.96 -9.39 -16.16
N ARG A 105 10.78 -9.74 -15.15
CA ARG A 105 10.46 -10.76 -14.13
C ARG A 105 9.28 -10.38 -13.24
N ASP A 106 8.98 -9.09 -13.15
CA ASP A 106 7.93 -8.56 -12.27
C ASP A 106 6.59 -8.39 -13.00
N LEU A 107 6.56 -8.53 -14.33
CA LEU A 107 5.36 -8.30 -15.15
C LEU A 107 4.19 -9.20 -14.77
N ASP A 108 4.47 -10.44 -14.37
CA ASP A 108 3.47 -11.43 -14.02
C ASP A 108 3.16 -11.43 -12.51
N LYS A 109 3.77 -10.53 -11.71
CA LYS A 109 3.43 -10.33 -10.30
C LYS A 109 2.07 -9.63 -10.19
N GLU A 110 1.27 -10.08 -9.22
CA GLU A 110 -0.05 -9.53 -8.93
C GLU A 110 0.02 -8.45 -7.85
N PHE A 111 -0.66 -7.33 -8.10
CA PHE A 111 -0.73 -6.19 -7.20
C PHE A 111 -2.18 -5.88 -6.84
N VAL A 112 -2.45 -5.76 -5.54
CA VAL A 112 -3.73 -5.25 -5.03
C VAL A 112 -3.78 -3.74 -5.24
N LEU A 113 -4.88 -3.28 -5.83
CA LEU A 113 -5.06 -1.88 -6.20
C LEU A 113 -6.07 -1.21 -5.28
N PRO A 114 -5.75 -0.04 -4.71
CA PRO A 114 -6.73 0.75 -4.00
C PRO A 114 -7.88 1.17 -4.92
N PRO A 115 -9.12 1.30 -4.40
CA PRO A 115 -10.26 1.81 -5.17
C PRO A 115 -10.03 3.19 -5.79
N THR A 116 -9.12 3.98 -5.21
CA THR A 116 -8.76 5.33 -5.68
C THR A 116 -7.99 5.35 -6.99
N THR A 117 -7.44 4.21 -7.44
CA THR A 117 -6.72 4.13 -8.71
C THR A 117 -7.67 4.08 -9.91
N PHE A 118 -8.91 3.60 -9.73
CA PHE A 118 -9.95 3.42 -10.76
C PHE A 118 -9.58 2.52 -11.95
N ILE A 119 -8.34 2.06 -12.08
CA ILE A 119 -7.90 1.21 -13.19
C ILE A 119 -8.35 -0.25 -13.06
N GLY A 120 -8.66 -0.71 -11.83
CA GLY A 120 -9.02 -2.11 -11.54
C GLY A 120 -10.41 -2.52 -12.07
N GLY A 121 -11.32 -1.55 -12.20
CA GLY A 121 -12.74 -1.82 -12.45
C GLY A 121 -13.31 -2.68 -11.31
N GLU A 122 -13.88 -3.83 -11.65
CA GLU A 122 -14.43 -4.79 -10.68
C GLU A 122 -13.35 -5.66 -10.01
N LYS A 123 -12.13 -5.73 -10.57
CA LYS A 123 -11.05 -6.56 -10.03
C LYS A 123 -10.27 -5.79 -8.95
N PRO A 124 -10.11 -6.34 -7.74
CA PRO A 124 -9.34 -5.71 -6.67
C PRO A 124 -7.81 -5.84 -6.86
N SER A 125 -7.37 -6.73 -7.76
CA SER A 125 -5.97 -6.98 -8.08
C SER A 125 -5.77 -7.16 -9.58
N LEU A 126 -4.59 -6.77 -10.06
CA LEU A 126 -4.16 -6.93 -11.45
C LEU A 126 -2.68 -7.27 -11.50
N THR A 127 -2.26 -7.97 -12.55
CA THR A 127 -0.83 -8.16 -12.83
C THR A 127 -0.18 -6.85 -13.26
N LEU A 128 1.13 -6.67 -13.03
CA LEU A 128 1.86 -5.47 -13.49
C LEU A 128 1.72 -5.28 -15.00
N ARG A 129 1.72 -6.38 -15.78
CA ARG A 129 1.45 -6.39 -17.21
C ARG A 129 0.09 -5.79 -17.56
N GLU A 130 -0.98 -6.23 -16.89
CA GLU A 130 -2.33 -5.69 -17.10
C GLU A 130 -2.43 -4.22 -16.69
N ILE A 131 -1.76 -3.83 -15.59
CA ILE A 131 -1.71 -2.44 -15.14
C ILE A 131 -1.13 -1.55 -16.23
N LEU A 132 0.04 -1.91 -16.79
CA LEU A 132 0.67 -1.13 -17.87
C LEU A 132 -0.18 -1.05 -19.12
N HIS A 133 -0.83 -2.16 -19.51
CA HIS A 133 -1.70 -2.18 -20.67
C HIS A 133 -2.92 -1.26 -20.49
N ARG A 134 -3.39 -1.02 -19.27
CA ARG A 134 -4.51 -0.10 -19.01
C ARG A 134 -4.10 1.36 -18.90
N LEU A 135 -2.81 1.63 -18.69
CA LEU A 135 -2.27 2.98 -18.52
C LEU A 135 -1.83 3.62 -19.84
N LYS A 136 -1.52 2.81 -20.86
CA LYS A 136 -1.22 3.23 -22.23
C LYS A 136 -2.50 3.18 -23.06
#